data_AF-A0A0S8DMH8-F1
#
_entry.id   AF-A0A0S8DMH8-F1
#
_cell.length_a   1.000
_cell.length_b   1.000
_cell.length_c   1.000
_cell.angle_alpha   90.00
_cell.angle_beta   90.00
_cell.angle_gamma   90.00
#
_symmetry.space_group_name_H-M   'P 1'
#
loop_
_entity.id
_entity.type
_entity.pdbx_description
1 polymer ?
#
loop_
_entity_poly.entity_id
_entity_poly.type
_entity_poly.pdbx_seq_one_letter_code
_entity_poly.pdbx_strand_id
1 'polypeptide(L)'
;MSRPVGKSGARVENLGAFGAAPSGQPFAVPVRELCVGCHTQQGPSFAEQQDLWRHAPVASGLCTVCHDPHSAPRQYLLRAATSIELCTQCHAMSDLLNTPAHARDPRADCLACHNAHVGKTAALLRSKFDELLIYK
;
A
#
# COMPACT_ATOMS: atom_id res chain seq x y z
N MET A 1 -0.54 25.68 19.20
CA MET A 1 -0.15 25.46 17.78
C MET A 1 -0.05 23.96 17.54
N SER A 2 -1.20 23.33 17.30
CA SER A 2 -1.34 21.88 17.23
C SER A 2 -1.20 21.43 15.77
N ARG A 3 -0.25 20.55 15.48
CA ARG A 3 0.02 20.03 14.13
C ARG A 3 -1.15 19.12 13.69
N PRO A 4 -1.59 19.16 12.42
CA PRO A 4 -2.66 18.29 11.96
C PRO A 4 -2.18 16.84 11.97
N VAL A 5 -3.02 15.96 12.53
CA VAL A 5 -2.85 14.51 12.52
C VAL A 5 -2.74 14.06 11.05
N GLY A 6 -1.57 13.54 10.67
CA GLY A 6 -1.32 13.04 9.31
C GLY A 6 -2.33 11.94 8.97
N LYS A 7 -2.76 11.92 7.70
CA LYS A 7 -3.75 11.03 7.07
C LYS A 7 -3.52 9.55 7.40
N SER A 8 -3.96 9.18 8.59
CA SER A 8 -3.92 7.85 9.18
C SER A 8 -5.35 7.48 9.53
N GLY A 9 -6.01 6.79 8.60
CA GLY A 9 -7.06 5.88 9.04
C GLY A 9 -6.38 4.88 9.99
N ALA A 10 -6.82 4.90 11.25
CA ALA A 10 -6.28 4.19 12.40
C ALA A 10 -5.00 4.79 13.05
N ARG A 11 -5.24 5.47 14.17
CA ARG A 11 -4.28 5.77 15.22
C ARG A 11 -3.79 4.43 15.80
N VAL A 12 -2.66 3.92 15.32
CA VAL A 12 -1.91 2.89 16.04
C VAL A 12 -1.17 3.58 17.17
N GLU A 13 -1.82 3.67 18.32
CA GLU A 13 -1.17 4.09 19.56
C GLU A 13 -0.11 3.05 19.90
N ASN A 14 1.16 3.49 19.84
CA ASN A 14 2.29 3.00 20.61
C ASN A 14 2.10 1.64 21.29
N LEU A 15 2.18 0.56 20.52
CA LEU A 15 2.47 -0.77 21.07
C LEU A 15 3.96 -0.79 21.39
N GLY A 16 4.27 -0.42 22.62
CA GLY A 16 5.46 -0.71 23.41
C GLY A 16 6.76 -1.06 22.69
N ALA A 17 7.80 -0.30 23.04
CA ALA A 17 9.18 -0.75 22.94
C ALA A 17 9.34 -2.20 23.43
N PHE A 18 9.56 -3.12 22.49
CA PHE A 18 10.10 -4.44 22.77
C PHE A 18 11.29 -4.67 21.84
N GLY A 19 12.42 -4.10 22.24
CA GLY A 19 13.72 -4.67 21.89
C GLY A 19 13.83 -6.05 22.50
N ALA A 20 13.37 -7.06 21.78
CA ALA A 20 13.70 -8.49 21.88
C ALA A 20 12.73 -9.21 20.94
N ALA A 21 13.23 -9.89 19.92
CA ALA A 21 12.40 -10.71 19.06
C ALA A 21 11.73 -11.81 19.90
N PRO A 22 10.38 -11.87 20.02
CA PRO A 22 9.72 -13.03 20.60
C PRO A 22 9.94 -14.21 19.65
N SER A 23 10.34 -15.34 20.23
CA SER A 23 10.47 -16.64 19.56
C SER A 23 9.24 -16.93 18.69
N GLY A 24 9.41 -16.86 17.37
CA GLY A 24 8.34 -17.06 16.39
C GLY A 24 8.39 -16.21 15.12
N GLN A 25 9.33 -15.26 14.99
CA GLN A 25 9.50 -14.49 13.75
C GLN A 25 10.70 -15.02 12.93
N PRO A 26 10.54 -15.29 11.61
CA PRO A 26 11.58 -15.91 10.77
C PRO A 26 12.76 -14.98 10.42
N PHE A 27 12.78 -13.74 10.91
CA PHE A 27 13.79 -12.74 10.58
C PHE A 27 14.37 -12.07 11.83
N ALA A 28 15.66 -11.75 11.79
CA ALA A 28 16.38 -11.07 12.88
C ALA A 28 15.98 -9.61 13.08
N VAL A 29 15.30 -9.02 12.10
CA VAL A 29 14.79 -7.63 12.10
C VAL A 29 13.39 -7.60 11.48
N PRO A 30 12.53 -6.62 11.83
CA PRO A 30 11.22 -6.47 11.21
C PRO A 30 11.30 -6.39 9.69
N VAL A 31 10.41 -7.10 8.99
CA VAL A 31 10.39 -7.16 7.51
C VAL A 31 10.41 -5.77 6.87
N ARG A 32 9.66 -4.81 7.44
CA ARG A 32 9.69 -3.41 6.99
C ARG A 32 11.11 -2.88 6.90
N GLU A 33 11.93 -3.05 7.93
CA GLU A 33 13.26 -2.45 8.01
C GLU A 33 14.19 -3.02 6.94
N LEU A 34 14.11 -4.34 6.70
CA LEU A 34 14.82 -4.98 5.60
C LEU A 34 14.44 -4.39 4.24
N CYS A 35 13.14 -4.20 4.00
CA CYS A 35 12.66 -3.70 2.71
C CYS A 35 13.01 -2.22 2.51
N VAL A 36 12.69 -1.37 3.49
CA VAL A 36 12.80 0.10 3.33
C VAL A 36 14.23 0.62 3.51
N GLY A 37 15.15 -0.22 3.98
CA GLY A 37 16.59 0.08 3.97
C GLY A 37 17.11 0.40 2.57
N CYS A 38 16.56 -0.26 1.54
CA CYS A 38 16.82 0.06 0.14
C CYS A 38 15.61 0.72 -0.56
N HIS A 39 14.38 0.27 -0.28
CA HIS A 39 13.15 0.82 -0.86
C HIS A 39 12.64 2.02 -0.05
N THR A 40 13.46 3.07 0.05
CA THR A 40 13.22 4.22 0.93
C THR A 40 11.91 4.97 0.63
N GLN A 41 11.48 4.99 -0.63
CA GLN A 41 10.19 5.59 -1.04
C GLN A 41 8.96 4.80 -0.56
N GLN A 42 9.14 3.58 -0.06
CA GLN A 42 8.06 2.79 0.56
C GLN A 42 8.06 2.93 2.09
N GLY A 43 9.01 3.71 2.64
CA GLY A 43 9.11 4.00 4.06
C GLY A 43 8.05 4.98 4.54
N PRO A 44 7.74 4.97 5.86
CA PRO A 44 6.75 5.87 6.45
C PRO A 44 7.12 7.36 6.24
N SER A 45 8.41 7.70 6.33
CA SER A 45 8.91 9.07 6.18
C SER A 45 8.63 9.64 4.79
N PHE A 46 8.73 8.83 3.73
CA PHE A 46 8.42 9.30 2.37
C PHE A 46 6.96 9.71 2.26
N ALA A 47 6.04 8.86 2.70
CA ALA A 47 4.61 9.18 2.64
C ALA A 47 4.25 10.42 3.47
N GLU A 48 4.89 10.60 4.64
CA GLU A 48 4.68 11.78 5.49
C GLU A 48 5.21 13.07 4.87
N GLN A 49 6.42 13.03 4.30
CA GLN A 49 7.02 14.18 3.63
C GLN A 49 6.22 14.62 2.39
N GLN A 50 5.59 13.65 1.71
CA GLN A 50 4.80 13.88 0.50
C GLN A 50 3.29 14.05 0.78
N ASP A 51 2.87 14.03 2.06
CA ASP A 51 1.45 14.10 2.49
C ASP A 51 0.53 13.07 1.77
N LEU A 52 1.04 11.84 1.62
CA LEU A 52 0.37 10.73 0.94
C LEU A 52 -0.35 9.81 1.94
N TRP A 53 -1.46 9.24 1.48
CA TRP A 53 -2.12 8.12 2.15
C TRP A 53 -1.29 6.86 1.96
N ARG A 54 -1.21 6.02 3.00
CA ARG A 54 -0.56 4.71 2.94
C ARG A 54 -1.61 3.61 2.90
N HIS A 55 -1.38 2.61 2.07
CA HIS A 55 -2.17 1.38 2.12
C HIS A 55 -1.92 0.65 3.44
N ALA A 56 -2.97 0.10 4.05
CA ALA A 56 -2.88 -0.47 5.40
C ALA A 56 -1.81 -1.57 5.53
N PRO A 57 -1.67 -2.55 4.61
CA PRO A 57 -0.59 -3.54 4.69
C PRO A 57 0.81 -2.91 4.67
N VAL A 58 1.02 -1.86 3.87
CA VAL A 58 2.30 -1.14 3.82
C VAL A 58 2.54 -0.35 5.09
N ALA A 59 1.51 0.32 5.62
CA ALA A 59 1.57 1.03 6.90
C ALA A 59 1.93 0.09 8.07
N SER A 60 1.51 -1.17 8.01
CA SER A 60 1.81 -2.22 8.99
C SER A 60 3.09 -3.03 8.68
N GLY A 61 3.82 -2.72 7.61
CA GLY A 61 5.07 -3.41 7.27
C GLY A 61 4.90 -4.83 6.72
N LEU A 62 3.70 -5.18 6.26
CA LEU A 62 3.34 -6.49 5.73
C LEU A 62 3.72 -6.64 4.25
N CYS A 63 4.95 -6.31 3.87
CA CYS A 63 5.39 -6.27 2.46
C CYS A 63 5.19 -7.63 1.75
N THR A 64 5.37 -8.72 2.50
CA THR A 64 5.33 -10.09 1.95
C THR A 64 3.92 -10.58 1.64
N VAL A 65 2.84 -9.92 2.07
CA VAL A 65 1.49 -10.39 1.69
C VAL A 65 1.25 -10.27 0.18
N CYS A 66 1.92 -9.31 -0.47
CA CYS A 66 1.86 -9.11 -1.91
C CYS A 66 3.12 -9.60 -2.66
N HIS A 67 4.29 -9.48 -2.03
CA HIS A 67 5.58 -9.81 -2.65
C HIS A 67 6.17 -11.13 -2.13
N ASP A 68 6.80 -11.89 -3.01
CA ASP A 68 7.69 -12.99 -2.64
C ASP A 68 9.16 -12.58 -2.85
N PRO A 69 9.88 -12.15 -1.80
CA PRO A 69 11.19 -11.53 -1.95
C PRO A 69 12.28 -12.50 -2.39
N HIS A 70 12.06 -13.82 -2.32
CA HIS A 70 13.08 -14.81 -2.70
C HIS A 70 13.03 -15.12 -4.18
N SER A 71 11.84 -15.44 -4.68
CA SER A 71 11.63 -15.70 -6.11
C SER A 71 10.15 -15.75 -6.40
N ALA A 72 9.72 -14.98 -7.39
CA ALA A 72 8.44 -15.16 -8.05
C ALA A 72 8.65 -15.02 -9.56
N PRO A 73 7.97 -15.82 -10.38
CA PRO A 73 8.08 -15.75 -11.84
C PRO A 73 7.41 -14.51 -12.44
N ARG A 74 6.95 -13.58 -11.60
CA ARG A 74 6.08 -12.46 -11.95
C ARG A 74 6.80 -11.15 -11.75
N GLN A 75 6.42 -10.14 -12.54
CA GLN A 75 6.98 -8.80 -12.40
C GLN A 75 6.80 -8.28 -10.97
N TYR A 76 7.82 -7.54 -10.50
CA TYR A 76 7.89 -7.01 -9.13
C TYR A 76 7.80 -8.08 -8.04
N LEU A 77 8.07 -9.35 -8.37
CA LEU A 77 7.99 -10.47 -7.44
C LEU A 77 6.61 -10.66 -6.80
N LEU A 78 5.53 -10.39 -7.55
CA LEU A 78 4.18 -10.49 -7.01
C LEU A 78 3.73 -11.94 -6.79
N ARG A 79 2.86 -12.13 -5.80
CA ARG A 79 2.26 -13.44 -5.47
C ARG A 79 1.15 -13.89 -6.42
N ALA A 80 0.53 -12.97 -7.15
CA ALA A 80 -0.51 -13.27 -8.15
C ALA A 80 -0.13 -12.73 -9.53
N ALA A 81 -0.72 -13.29 -10.59
CA ALA A 81 -0.38 -12.95 -11.98
C ALA A 81 -0.93 -11.60 -12.42
N THR A 82 -2.10 -11.22 -11.90
CA THR A 82 -2.73 -9.94 -12.23
C THR A 82 -3.00 -9.10 -10.98
N SER A 83 -3.17 -7.78 -11.17
CA SER A 83 -3.57 -6.88 -10.10
C SER A 83 -4.94 -7.23 -9.53
N ILE A 84 -5.89 -7.65 -10.37
CA ILE A 84 -7.19 -8.17 -9.92
C ILE A 84 -7.02 -9.37 -9.00
N GLU A 85 -6.33 -10.42 -9.45
CA GLU A 85 -6.12 -11.64 -8.66
C GLU A 85 -5.39 -11.36 -7.35
N LEU A 86 -4.52 -10.35 -7.30
CA LEU A 86 -3.84 -9.97 -6.08
C LEU A 86 -4.77 -9.23 -5.13
N CYS A 87 -5.46 -8.20 -5.62
CA CYS A 87 -6.31 -7.34 -4.80
C CYS A 87 -7.53 -8.11 -4.25
N THR A 88 -8.08 -9.04 -5.02
CA THR A 88 -9.26 -9.82 -4.60
C THR A 88 -8.96 -10.92 -3.59
N GLN A 89 -7.70 -11.10 -3.19
CA GLN A 89 -7.35 -11.95 -2.04
C GLN A 89 -7.84 -11.35 -0.72
N CYS A 90 -8.07 -10.03 -0.67
CA CYS A 90 -8.58 -9.36 0.52
C CYS A 90 -9.81 -8.49 0.26
N HIS A 91 -9.93 -7.88 -0.93
CA HIS A 91 -11.03 -6.97 -1.24
C HIS A 91 -12.11 -7.65 -2.09
N ALA A 92 -13.37 -7.50 -1.70
CA ALA A 92 -14.47 -7.90 -2.58
C ALA A 92 -14.50 -6.97 -3.81
N MET A 93 -14.65 -7.55 -5.00
CA MET A 93 -14.69 -6.75 -6.24
C MET A 93 -15.85 -5.74 -6.24
N SER A 94 -16.99 -6.11 -5.63
CA SER A 94 -18.13 -5.22 -5.45
C SER A 94 -17.74 -3.92 -4.72
N ASP A 95 -16.87 -4.01 -3.71
CA ASP A 95 -16.51 -2.87 -2.88
C ASP A 95 -15.52 -1.96 -3.62
N LEU A 96 -14.58 -2.55 -4.34
CA LEU A 96 -13.61 -1.81 -5.15
C LEU A 96 -14.29 -1.05 -6.29
N LEU A 97 -15.24 -1.68 -6.97
CA LEU A 97 -15.89 -1.11 -8.15
C LEU A 97 -17.08 -0.21 -7.85
N ASN A 98 -17.45 -0.02 -6.57
CA ASN A 98 -18.62 0.76 -6.16
C ASN A 98 -18.42 2.29 -6.28
N THR A 99 -17.99 2.76 -7.45
CA THR A 99 -17.87 4.19 -7.75
C THR A 99 -18.19 4.48 -9.22
N PRO A 100 -18.70 5.69 -9.55
CA PRO A 100 -18.90 6.10 -10.94
C PRO A 100 -17.61 6.20 -11.78
N ALA A 101 -16.43 6.13 -11.16
CA ALA A 101 -15.16 6.17 -11.86
C ALA A 101 -14.92 4.91 -12.69
N HIS A 102 -15.22 3.73 -12.12
CA HIS A 102 -15.01 2.44 -12.79
C HIS A 102 -15.96 2.22 -13.97
N ALA A 103 -17.16 2.82 -13.95
CA ALA A 103 -18.06 2.80 -15.10
C ALA A 103 -17.49 3.47 -16.36
N ARG A 104 -16.51 4.38 -16.20
CA ARG A 104 -15.89 5.13 -17.30
C ARG A 104 -14.62 4.47 -17.83
N ASP A 105 -14.06 3.52 -17.10
CA ASP A 105 -12.84 2.83 -17.45
C ASP A 105 -12.96 1.36 -17.04
N PRO A 106 -13.40 0.49 -17.96
CA PRO A 106 -13.60 -0.93 -17.68
C PRO A 106 -12.28 -1.72 -17.64
N ARG A 107 -11.11 -1.05 -17.65
CA ARG A 107 -9.82 -1.74 -17.62
C ARG A 107 -9.71 -2.64 -16.39
N ALA A 108 -9.27 -3.86 -16.63
CA ALA A 108 -9.02 -4.88 -15.64
C ALA A 108 -7.64 -4.74 -14.94
N ASP A 109 -7.02 -3.56 -15.00
CA ASP A 109 -5.76 -3.28 -14.31
C ASP A 109 -5.93 -2.17 -13.27
N CYS A 110 -6.06 -2.59 -12.01
CA CYS A 110 -6.21 -1.70 -10.86
C CYS A 110 -5.06 -0.68 -10.77
N LEU A 111 -3.85 -1.06 -11.19
CA LEU A 111 -2.64 -0.26 -11.00
C LEU A 111 -2.47 0.84 -12.06
N ALA A 112 -3.33 0.89 -13.08
CA ALA A 112 -3.35 1.98 -14.06
C ALA A 112 -3.64 3.34 -13.39
N CYS A 113 -4.55 3.34 -12.41
CA CYS A 113 -4.97 4.55 -11.69
C CYS A 113 -4.56 4.52 -10.20
N HIS A 114 -4.53 3.34 -9.59
CA HIS A 114 -4.18 3.17 -8.18
C HIS A 114 -2.68 2.86 -8.00
N ASN A 115 -2.18 3.12 -6.80
CA ASN A 115 -0.87 2.68 -6.35
C ASN A 115 -1.05 1.87 -5.05
N ALA A 116 -0.62 0.61 -5.07
CA ALA A 116 -0.84 -0.35 -3.99
C ALA A 116 -0.08 -0.04 -2.68
N HIS A 117 0.84 0.93 -2.69
CA HIS A 117 1.60 1.34 -1.52
C HIS A 117 1.10 2.67 -0.95
N VAL A 118 1.00 3.69 -1.79
CA VAL A 118 0.66 5.07 -1.39
C VAL A 118 -0.18 5.78 -2.43
N GLY A 119 -0.98 6.78 -2.03
CA GLY A 119 -1.68 7.62 -3.00
C GLY A 119 -2.06 9.00 -2.48
N LYS A 120 -2.46 9.88 -3.41
CA LYS A 120 -2.88 11.25 -3.10
C LYS A 120 -4.25 11.31 -2.41
N THR A 121 -5.03 10.24 -2.50
CA THR A 121 -6.37 10.11 -1.90
C THR A 121 -6.45 8.86 -1.02
N ALA A 122 -7.46 8.77 -0.16
CA ALA A 122 -7.69 7.59 0.69
C ALA A 122 -7.95 6.31 -0.13
N ALA A 123 -8.43 6.45 -1.37
CA ALA A 123 -8.57 5.36 -2.33
C ALA A 123 -7.26 5.01 -3.07
N LEU A 124 -6.13 5.58 -2.64
CA LEU A 124 -4.79 5.32 -3.16
C LEU A 124 -4.60 5.64 -4.65
N LEU A 125 -5.24 6.70 -5.14
CA LEU A 125 -5.03 7.18 -6.51
C LEU A 125 -3.64 7.79 -6.69
N ARG A 126 -3.03 7.56 -7.85
CA ARG A 126 -1.73 8.15 -8.24
C ARG A 126 -1.77 9.68 -8.33
N SER A 127 -2.92 10.23 -8.71
CA SER A 127 -3.21 11.67 -8.75
C SER A 127 -4.58 11.97 -8.17
N LYS A 128 -4.94 13.25 -8.01
CA LYS A 128 -6.29 13.61 -7.58
C LYS A 128 -7.30 13.24 -8.68
N PHE A 129 -8.53 12.91 -8.30
CA PHE A 129 -9.53 12.44 -9.25
C PHE A 129 -9.79 13.44 -10.38
N ASP A 130 -9.86 14.74 -10.07
CA ASP A 130 -10.06 15.80 -11.08
C ASP A 130 -8.88 15.89 -12.08
N GLU A 131 -7.67 15.51 -11.64
CA GLU A 131 -6.47 15.42 -12.46
C GLU A 131 -6.39 14.12 -13.29
N LEU A 132 -7.23 13.11 -13.00
CA LEU A 132 -7.34 11.90 -13.82
C LEU A 132 -8.33 12.08 -14.98
N LEU A 133 -9.21 13.09 -14.92
CA LEU A 133 -10.22 13.39 -15.93
C LEU A 133 -9.69 14.20 -17.13
N ILE A 134 -8.48 14.74 -17.02
CA ILE A 134 -7.82 15.60 -18.04
C ILE A 134 -7.07 14.81 -19.13
N TYR A 135 -7.00 13.48 -19.03
CA TYR A 135 -6.46 12.62 -20.11
C TYR A 135 -7.55 12.12 -21.08
N LYS A 136 -8.57 12.95 -21.33
CA LYS A 136 -9.50 12.76 -22.46
C LYS A 136 -9.07 13.58 -23.65
#